data_AF-A0A7L7IY92-F1
#
_entry.id   AF-A0A7L7IY92-F1
#
_cell.length_a   1.000
_cell.length_b   1.000
_cell.length_c   1.000
_cell.angle_alpha   90.00
_cell.angle_beta   90.00
_cell.angle_gamma   90.00
#
_symmetry.space_group_name_H-M   'P 1'
#
loop_
_entity.id
_entity.type
_entity.pdbx_description
1 polymer ?
#
loop_
_entity_poly.entity_id
_entity_poly.type
_entity_poly.pdbx_seq_one_letter_code
_entity_poly.pdbx_strand_id
1 'polypeptide(L)' 'MTVVLTAKQIEDLANFAKEDGQPQYTITTATIPELEADDGEVIPEYTGLVAYSGSEEHGVLQLED' A
#
# COMPACT_ATOMS: atom_id res chain seq x y z
N MET A 1 -6.59 -15.81 -8.86
CA MET A 1 -5.41 -14.95 -9.01
C MET A 1 -4.49 -15.27 -7.85
N THR A 2 -3.23 -15.60 -8.11
CA THR A 2 -2.26 -15.97 -7.08
C THR A 2 -1.27 -14.82 -6.95
N VAL A 3 -1.11 -14.30 -5.74
CA VAL A 3 -0.12 -13.27 -5.42
C VAL A 3 1.12 -13.96 -4.86
N VAL A 4 2.28 -13.67 -5.44
CA VAL A 4 3.57 -14.19 -4.97
C VAL A 4 4.35 -13.02 -4.41
N LEU A 5 4.64 -13.05 -3.12
CA LEU A 5 5.41 -12.02 -2.45
C LEU A 5 6.83 -12.53 -2.16
N THR A 6 7.81 -11.63 -2.27
CA THR A 6 9.17 -11.83 -1.80
C THR A 6 9.22 -11.77 -0.27
N ALA A 7 10.29 -12.29 0.33
CA ALA A 7 10.48 -12.21 1.78
C ALA A 7 10.48 -10.74 2.28
N LYS A 8 11.05 -9.82 1.49
CA LYS A 8 11.06 -8.39 1.81
C LYS A 8 9.65 -7.80 1.80
N GLN A 9 8.85 -8.08 0.78
CA GLN A 9 7.46 -7.60 0.71
C GLN A 9 6.62 -8.11 1.89
N ILE A 10 6.86 -9.34 2.35
CA ILE A 10 6.19 -9.89 3.53
C ILE A 10 6.62 -9.16 4.81
N GLU A 11 7.90 -8.83 4.94
CA GLU A 11 8.43 -8.06 6.06
C GLU A 11 7.87 -6.64 6.08
N ASP A 12 7.87 -5.96 4.94
CA ASP A 12 7.34 -4.61 4.78
C ASP A 12 5.82 -4.59 5.11
N LEU A 13 5.06 -5.58 4.66
CA LEU A 13 3.65 -5.75 5.02
C LEU A 13 3.46 -5.98 6.54
N ALA A 14 4.32 -6.79 7.16
CA ALA A 14 4.23 -7.05 8.60
C ALA A 14 4.56 -5.82 9.45
N ASN A 15 5.50 -5.00 9.00
CA ASN A 15 5.85 -3.74 9.66
C ASN A 15 4.72 -2.73 9.50
N PHE A 16 4.23 -2.56 8.27
CA PHE A 16 3.06 -1.72 7.98
C PHE A 16 1.86 -2.11 8.86
N ALA A 17 1.58 -3.41 8.97
CA ALA A 17 0.49 -3.90 9.80
C ALA A 17 0.62 -3.56 11.30
N LYS A 18 1.85 -3.58 11.83
CA LYS A 18 2.13 -3.24 13.23
C LYS A 18 2.06 -1.74 13.50
N GLU A 19 2.52 -0.93 12.56
CA GLU A 19 2.54 0.53 12.68
C GLU A 19 1.14 1.14 12.52
N ASP A 20 0.40 0.66 11.52
CA ASP A 20 -0.94 1.15 11.19
C ASP A 20 -2.01 0.57 12.14
N GLY A 21 -1.72 -0.57 12.80
CA GLY A 21 -2.51 -1.12 13.91
C GLY A 21 -3.82 -1.79 13.49
N GLN A 22 -4.06 -1.96 12.19
CA GLN A 22 -5.29 -2.56 11.68
C GLN A 22 -5.29 -4.09 11.79
N PRO A 23 -6.47 -4.70 12.08
CA PRO A 23 -6.58 -6.14 12.25
C PRO A 23 -6.53 -6.92 10.93
N GLN A 24 -6.75 -6.26 9.79
CA GLN A 24 -6.80 -6.88 8.47
C GLN A 24 -6.43 -5.91 7.35
N TYR A 25 -5.86 -6.44 6.28
CA TYR A 25 -5.51 -5.71 5.06
C TYR A 25 -6.04 -6.45 3.84
N THR A 26 -6.42 -5.69 2.82
CA THR A 26 -6.78 -6.20 1.51
C THR A 26 -5.60 -6.01 0.58
N ILE A 27 -5.18 -7.10 -0.08
CA ILE A 27 -4.13 -7.06 -1.10
C ILE A 27 -4.80 -7.17 -2.46
N THR A 28 -4.58 -6.18 -3.32
CA THR A 28 -5.15 -6.15 -4.68
C THR A 28 -4.24 -5.39 -5.63
N THR A 29 -4.44 -5.58 -6.93
CA THR A 29 -3.90 -4.64 -7.92
C THR A 29 -4.83 -3.44 -8.01
N ALA A 30 -4.27 -2.23 -7.91
CA ALA A 30 -5.01 -0.97 -8.03
C ALA A 30 -4.18 0.08 -8.77
N THR A 31 -4.88 1.08 -9.29
CA THR A 31 -4.27 2.32 -9.82
C THR A 31 -4.57 3.43 -8.84
N ILE A 32 -3.52 3.99 -8.25
CA ILE A 32 -3.54 5.21 -7.45
C ILE A 32 -3.17 6.35 -8.40
N PRO A 33 -4.08 7.31 -8.66
CA PRO A 33 -3.80 8.43 -9.56
C PRO A 33 -2.69 9.32 -8.99
N GLU A 34 -2.13 10.19 -9.83
CA GLU A 34 -1.22 11.25 -9.38
C GLU A 34 -1.89 12.13 -8.30
N LEU A 35 -1.15 12.44 -7.25
CA LEU A 35 -1.60 13.20 -6.08
C LEU A 35 -0.72 14.46 -5.93
N GLU A 36 -1.31 15.61 -5.60
CA GLU A 36 -0.55 16.74 -5.07
C GLU A 36 -0.73 16.76 -3.55
N ALA A 37 0.36 16.54 -2.81
CA ALA A 37 0.37 16.59 -1.35
C ALA A 37 0.24 18.03 -0.85
N ASP A 38 -0.17 18.22 0.41
CA ASP A 38 -0.39 19.54 1.01
C ASP A 38 0.87 20.44 1.05
N ASP A 39 2.06 19.86 0.91
CA ASP A 39 3.34 20.55 0.82
C ASP A 39 3.77 20.91 -0.62
N GLY A 40 2.92 20.61 -1.61
CA GLY A 40 3.17 20.84 -3.03
C GLY A 40 4.02 19.76 -3.69
N GLU A 41 4.31 18.64 -2.99
CA GLU A 41 4.95 17.48 -3.62
C GLU A 41 3.97 16.75 -4.54
N VAL A 42 4.39 16.48 -5.77
CA VAL A 42 3.61 15.69 -6.73
C VAL A 42 4.01 14.22 -6.57
N ILE A 43 3.10 13.42 -6.04
CA ILE A 43 3.22 11.97 -5.94
C ILE A 43 2.72 11.38 -7.27
N PRO A 44 3.57 10.70 -8.05
CA PRO A 44 3.19 10.19 -9.37
C PRO A 44 2.14 9.08 -9.27
N GLU A 45 1.40 8.89 -10.37
CA GLU A 45 0.49 7.75 -10.52
C GLU A 45 1.23 6.42 -10.28
N TYR A 46 0.61 5.54 -9.50
CA TYR A 46 1.09 4.18 -9.27
C TYR A 46 0.04 3.17 -9.73
N THR A 47 0.42 2.23 -10.59
CA THR A 47 -0.41 1.08 -10.95
C THR A 47 0.33 -0.19 -10.61
N GLY A 48 -0.19 -0.95 -9.64
CA GLY A 48 0.47 -2.17 -9.17
C GLY A 48 -0.24 -2.80 -7.99
N LEU A 49 0.45 -3.73 -7.34
CA LEU A 49 -0.01 -4.44 -6.16
C LEU A 49 0.08 -3.54 -4.93
N VAL A 50 -1.05 -3.35 -4.26
CA VAL A 50 -1.16 -2.56 -3.05
C VAL A 50 -1.75 -3.38 -1.91
N ALA A 51 -1.37 -3.03 -0.69
CA ALA A 51 -2.03 -3.44 0.53
C ALA A 51 -2.63 -2.21 1.23
N TYR A 52 -3.92 -2.26 1.54
CA TYR A 52 -4.60 -1.18 2.24
C TYR A 52 -5.56 -1.76 3.27
N SER A 53 -5.77 -1.01 4.35
CA SER A 53 -6.85 -1.30 5.28
C SER A 53 -8.13 -0.67 4.74
N GLY A 54 -9.31 -1.20 5.11
CA GLY A 54 -10.59 -0.64 4.64
C GLY A 54 -10.93 0.73 5.23
N SER A 55 -9.97 1.43 5.84
CA SER A 55 -10.15 2.72 6.48
C SER A 55 -9.58 3.83 5.61
N GLU A 56 -10.31 4.95 5.55
CA GLU A 56 -9.89 6.16 4.84
C GLU A 56 -8.85 6.99 5.62
N GLU A 57 -8.66 6.69 6.91
CA GLU A 57 -7.69 7.36 7.79
C GLU A 57 -6.29 6.75 7.73
N HIS A 58 -6.15 5.61 7.04
CA HIS A 58 -4.95 4.79 7.06
C HIS A 58 -4.30 4.69 5.68
N GLY A 59 -3.01 4.33 5.69
CA GLY A 59 -2.18 4.38 4.49
C GLY A 59 -2.46 3.27 3.48
N VAL A 60 -1.83 3.40 2.31
CA VAL A 60 -1.72 2.34 1.32
C VAL A 60 -0.24 1.98 1.18
N LEU A 61 0.09 0.69 1.34
CA LEU A 61 1.42 0.15 1.11
C LEU A 61 1.53 -0.36 -0.32
N GLN A 62 2.51 0.15 -1.06
CA GLN A 62 2.88 -0.41 -2.37
C GLN A 62 3.73 -1.67 -2.16
N LEU A 63 3.38 -2.74 -2.85
CA LEU A 63 4.06 -4.03 -2.74
C LEU A 63 4.90 -4.37 -3.97
N GLU A 64 4.68 -3.77 -5.14
CA GLU A 64 5.57 -3.96 -6.30
C GLU A 64 6.71 -2.94 -6.33
N ASP A 65 7.91 -3.41 -6.72
CA ASP A 65 9.14 -2.63 -6.95
C ASP A 65 9.08 -1.85 -8.28
#